data_AF-A0A2R3Z8A3-F1
#
_entry.id   AF-A0A2R3Z8A3-F1
#
_cell.length_a   1.000
_cell.length_b   1.000
_cell.length_c   1.000
_cell.angle_alpha   90.00
_cell.angle_beta   90.00
_cell.angle_gamma   90.00
#
_symmetry.space_group_name_H-M   'P 1'
#
loop_
_entity.id
_entity.type
_entity.pdbx_description
1 polymer ?
#
loop_
_entity_poly.entity_id
_entity_poly.type
_entity_poly.pdbx_seq_one_letter_code
_entity_poly.pdbx_strand_id
1 'polypeptide(L)'
;MIIVKRIYIILTFLAAVSCSTNEEISVVDTDINFMPVEVYNNWNLSEIPSLKLLLTTLKNYPCSNYSIITEQTIDNDELIIRFQEIYAPGNCLTSIGPARSYIDLPENIHEVIFINGNETDKYSIEVGQEKIFIQPVENSFTHTLYNNTFRYPENSFAYVCGTNTDNTEVYEEFLNILKQNENFTEFEFQGEGRIPYPDSSSGHWVNHPSKFFKYSDYDEYKNIKGLLENFTSENIEENSGVTISIYGWDNISFHSWLNN
;
A
#
# COMPACT_ATOMS: atom_id res chain seq x y z
N MET A 1 6.03 -90.76 -26.64
CA MET A 1 5.47 -89.95 -27.74
C MET A 1 4.09 -89.46 -27.33
N ILE A 2 4.01 -88.38 -26.56
CA ILE A 2 2.78 -87.61 -26.30
C ILE A 2 3.19 -86.14 -26.26
N ILE A 3 2.33 -85.33 -26.88
CA ILE A 3 2.55 -84.03 -27.49
C ILE A 3 2.66 -82.92 -26.43
N VAL A 4 3.75 -82.15 -26.48
CA VAL A 4 3.94 -80.93 -25.68
C VAL A 4 3.16 -79.79 -26.36
N LYS A 5 2.04 -79.37 -25.76
CA LYS A 5 1.33 -78.13 -26.15
C LYS A 5 2.21 -76.92 -25.83
N ARG A 6 2.66 -76.21 -26.86
CA ARG A 6 3.31 -74.90 -26.72
C ARG A 6 2.26 -73.85 -26.37
N ILE A 7 2.36 -73.28 -25.18
CA ILE A 7 1.63 -72.08 -24.77
C ILE A 7 2.53 -70.89 -25.13
N TYR A 8 2.10 -70.07 -26.09
CA TYR A 8 2.71 -68.78 -26.36
C TYR A 8 2.01 -67.73 -25.49
N ILE A 9 2.66 -67.31 -24.42
CA ILE A 9 2.28 -66.10 -23.67
C ILE A 9 2.91 -64.92 -24.41
N ILE A 10 2.08 -64.20 -25.16
CA ILE A 10 2.46 -62.89 -25.72
C ILE A 10 2.38 -61.89 -24.58
N LEU A 11 3.53 -61.50 -24.05
CA LEU A 11 3.66 -60.42 -23.07
C LEU A 11 3.64 -59.10 -23.84
N THR A 12 2.47 -58.50 -24.02
CA THR A 12 2.35 -57.12 -24.49
C THR A 12 2.77 -56.19 -23.36
N PHE A 13 4.03 -55.75 -23.40
CA PHE A 13 4.55 -54.68 -22.56
C PHE A 13 3.96 -53.36 -23.08
N LEU A 14 2.81 -52.95 -22.53
CA LEU A 14 2.33 -51.58 -22.71
C LEU A 14 3.30 -50.66 -21.96
N ALA A 15 4.19 -50.02 -22.69
CA ALA A 15 4.90 -48.84 -22.21
C ALA A 15 3.83 -47.76 -21.97
N ALA A 16 3.45 -47.55 -20.71
CA ALA A 16 2.74 -46.37 -20.30
C ALA A 16 3.70 -45.19 -20.52
N VAL A 17 3.56 -44.53 -21.67
CA VAL A 17 4.07 -43.18 -21.87
C VAL A 17 3.27 -42.32 -20.89
N SER A 18 3.86 -42.07 -19.72
CA SER A 18 3.43 -40.99 -18.84
C SER A 18 3.59 -39.71 -19.66
N CYS A 19 2.49 -39.18 -20.17
CA CYS A 19 2.41 -37.78 -20.52
C CYS A 19 2.66 -37.02 -19.22
N SER A 20 3.88 -36.54 -18.99
CA SER A 20 4.07 -35.37 -18.17
C SER A 20 3.29 -34.27 -18.86
N THR A 21 2.13 -33.92 -18.31
CA THR A 21 1.56 -32.59 -18.57
C THR A 21 2.67 -31.61 -18.21
N ASN A 22 3.24 -30.95 -19.20
CA ASN A 22 4.04 -29.76 -18.93
C ASN A 22 3.04 -28.81 -18.26
N GLU A 23 3.09 -28.71 -16.93
CA GLU A 23 2.42 -27.63 -16.22
C GLU A 23 2.99 -26.35 -16.82
N GLU A 24 2.14 -25.58 -17.50
CA GLU A 24 2.53 -24.25 -17.96
C GLU A 24 2.85 -23.45 -16.70
N ILE A 25 4.13 -23.14 -16.54
CA ILE A 25 4.62 -22.33 -15.45
C ILE A 25 4.09 -20.92 -15.69
N SER A 26 3.22 -20.46 -14.80
CA SER A 26 2.70 -19.11 -14.81
C SER A 26 3.82 -18.08 -14.63
N VAL A 27 3.88 -17.09 -15.52
CA VAL A 27 4.90 -16.04 -15.51
C VAL A 27 4.26 -14.68 -15.79
N VAL A 28 4.61 -13.70 -14.97
CA VAL A 28 4.34 -12.28 -15.22
C VAL A 28 5.54 -11.68 -15.95
N ASP A 29 5.34 -11.23 -17.19
CA ASP A 29 6.37 -10.64 -18.06
C ASP A 29 6.55 -9.13 -17.82
N THR A 30 6.85 -8.78 -16.56
CA THR A 30 7.27 -7.43 -16.13
C THR A 30 7.81 -7.53 -14.72
N ASP A 31 8.84 -6.74 -14.41
CA ASP A 31 9.28 -6.54 -13.05
C ASP A 31 8.16 -5.96 -12.17
N ILE A 32 8.27 -6.24 -10.87
CA ILE A 32 7.31 -5.82 -9.85
C ILE A 32 7.99 -4.93 -8.82
N ASN A 33 7.48 -3.71 -8.66
CA ASN A 33 7.79 -2.87 -7.52
C ASN A 33 6.89 -3.22 -6.34
N PHE A 34 7.41 -3.23 -5.12
CA PHE A 34 6.61 -3.44 -3.93
C PHE A 34 6.98 -2.52 -2.77
N MET A 35 6.04 -2.33 -1.85
CA MET A 35 6.29 -1.65 -0.57
C MET A 35 5.23 -2.01 0.47
N PRO A 36 5.57 -1.94 1.77
CA PRO A 36 4.58 -2.04 2.83
C PRO A 36 3.70 -0.79 2.85
N VAL A 37 2.40 -1.00 3.07
CA VAL A 37 1.38 0.04 3.17
C VAL A 37 0.39 -0.31 4.27
N GLU A 38 -0.09 0.70 4.97
CA GLU A 38 -1.20 0.60 5.90
C GLU A 38 -2.46 1.09 5.17
N VAL A 39 -3.48 0.22 5.08
CA VAL A 39 -4.70 0.47 4.32
C VAL A 39 -5.95 0.31 5.17
N TYR A 40 -6.99 1.05 4.82
CA TYR A 40 -8.31 0.98 5.44
C TYR A 40 -9.31 0.36 4.48
N ASN A 41 -10.31 -0.34 5.02
CA ASN A 41 -11.32 -1.00 4.20
C ASN A 41 -12.48 -0.07 3.85
N ASN A 42 -12.69 0.95 4.68
CA ASN A 42 -13.81 1.87 4.56
C ASN A 42 -13.32 3.28 4.23
N TRP A 43 -14.18 4.08 3.59
CA TRP A 43 -13.90 5.50 3.41
C TRP A 43 -14.37 6.29 4.62
N ASN A 44 -13.46 7.05 5.24
CA ASN A 44 -13.74 8.01 6.31
C ASN A 44 -14.56 7.45 7.48
N LEU A 45 -14.25 6.21 7.88
CA LEU A 45 -14.75 5.57 9.09
C LEU A 45 -13.57 5.20 9.97
N SER A 46 -13.72 5.46 11.28
CA SER A 46 -12.66 5.21 12.26
C SER A 46 -12.30 3.72 12.26
N GLU A 47 -11.07 3.41 11.87
CA GLU A 47 -10.57 2.06 11.63
C GLU A 47 -9.06 2.00 11.90
N ILE A 48 -8.59 0.91 12.50
CA ILE A 48 -7.16 0.62 12.63
C ILE A 48 -6.65 0.12 11.27
N PRO A 49 -5.58 0.69 10.71
CA PRO A 49 -5.10 0.27 9.41
C PRO A 49 -4.63 -1.18 9.41
N SER A 50 -4.92 -1.90 8.32
CA SER A 50 -4.35 -3.21 8.06
C SER A 50 -3.02 -3.08 7.33
N LEU A 51 -1.98 -3.76 7.85
CA LEU A 51 -0.68 -3.80 7.21
C LEU A 51 -0.68 -4.77 6.01
N LYS A 52 -0.26 -4.28 4.84
CA LYS A 52 -0.20 -5.03 3.59
C LYS A 52 1.08 -4.75 2.81
N LEU A 53 1.44 -5.62 1.88
CA LEU A 53 2.35 -5.32 0.78
C LEU A 53 1.55 -4.89 -0.44
N LEU A 54 1.80 -3.69 -0.93
CA LEU A 54 1.35 -3.24 -2.24
C LEU A 54 2.34 -3.71 -3.29
N LEU A 55 1.86 -4.50 -4.25
CA LEU A 55 2.60 -4.92 -5.43
C LEU A 55 2.13 -4.11 -6.64
N THR A 56 3.07 -3.64 -7.47
CA THR A 56 2.78 -2.87 -8.67
C THR A 56 3.70 -3.29 -9.81
N THR A 57 3.15 -3.48 -11.01
CA THR A 57 3.97 -3.75 -12.20
C THR A 57 4.75 -2.50 -12.62
N LEU A 58 5.94 -2.66 -13.19
CA LEU A 58 6.63 -1.56 -13.89
C LEU A 58 5.89 -1.17 -15.19
N LYS A 59 5.31 -2.17 -15.87
CA LYS A 59 4.48 -1.94 -17.05
C LYS A 59 3.15 -1.27 -16.69
N ASN A 60 2.73 -0.31 -17.51
CA ASN A 60 1.39 0.26 -17.45
C ASN A 60 0.41 -0.49 -18.35
N TYR A 61 -0.83 -0.57 -17.92
CA TYR A 61 -1.95 -1.22 -18.60
C TYR A 61 -3.03 -0.19 -18.95
N PRO A 62 -3.90 -0.48 -19.93
CA PRO A 62 -4.89 0.48 -20.41
C PRO A 62 -5.93 0.93 -19.38
N CYS A 63 -6.13 0.15 -18.30
CA CYS A 63 -7.09 0.46 -17.25
C CYS A 63 -6.42 0.42 -15.87
N SER A 64 -6.86 1.32 -14.99
CA SER A 64 -6.24 1.52 -13.67
C SER A 64 -6.57 0.42 -12.67
N ASN A 65 -7.52 -0.44 -13.00
CA ASN A 65 -7.98 -1.57 -12.20
C ASN A 65 -7.50 -2.94 -12.72
N TYR A 66 -6.41 -2.98 -13.49
CA TYR A 66 -5.69 -4.24 -13.73
C TYR A 66 -5.14 -4.78 -12.41
N SER A 67 -5.19 -6.10 -12.25
CA SER A 67 -4.77 -6.76 -11.00
C SER A 67 -3.65 -7.76 -11.24
N ILE A 68 -2.77 -7.91 -10.25
CA ILE A 68 -1.77 -8.99 -10.23
C ILE A 68 -2.39 -10.16 -9.46
N ILE A 69 -2.61 -11.29 -10.11
CA ILE A 69 -3.12 -12.50 -9.46
C ILE A 69 -1.95 -13.25 -8.84
N THR A 70 -2.09 -13.61 -7.57
CA THR A 70 -1.05 -14.26 -6.78
C THR A 70 -1.64 -15.38 -5.93
N GLU A 71 -0.88 -16.44 -5.72
CA GLU A 71 -1.11 -17.38 -4.62
C GLU A 71 -0.23 -16.99 -3.44
N GLN A 72 -0.76 -17.15 -2.23
CA GLN A 72 -0.10 -16.75 -0.99
C GLN A 72 -0.04 -17.94 -0.05
N THR A 73 1.09 -18.13 0.61
CA THR A 73 1.24 -19.13 1.66
C THR A 73 2.14 -18.56 2.73
N ILE A 74 1.80 -18.84 3.99
CA ILE A 74 2.66 -18.55 5.13
C ILE A 74 3.17 -19.89 5.64
N ASP A 75 4.48 -20.04 5.70
CA ASP A 75 5.15 -21.16 6.35
C ASP A 75 6.06 -20.59 7.44
N ASN A 76 5.69 -20.81 8.71
CA ASN A 76 6.33 -20.21 9.87
C ASN A 76 6.38 -18.67 9.81
N ASP A 77 7.56 -18.08 9.68
CA ASP A 77 7.86 -16.65 9.57
C ASP A 77 8.16 -16.21 8.13
N GLU A 78 7.87 -17.05 7.14
CA GLU A 78 8.06 -16.76 5.72
C GLU A 78 6.71 -16.49 5.03
N LEU A 79 6.60 -15.34 4.36
CA LEU A 79 5.48 -15.03 3.47
C LEU A 79 5.89 -15.33 2.02
N ILE A 80 5.28 -16.36 1.43
CA ILE A 80 5.55 -16.82 0.08
C ILE A 80 4.44 -16.30 -0.85
N ILE A 81 4.83 -15.55 -1.89
CA ILE A 81 3.95 -14.93 -2.87
C ILE A 81 4.34 -15.45 -4.25
N ARG A 82 3.48 -16.28 -4.86
CA ARG A 82 3.67 -16.80 -6.21
C ARG A 82 2.84 -16.02 -7.20
N PHE A 83 3.48 -15.39 -8.18
CA PHE A 83 2.81 -14.69 -9.27
C PHE A 83 2.16 -15.68 -10.23
N GLN A 84 0.92 -15.41 -10.58
CA GLN A 84 0.16 -16.21 -11.54
C GLN A 84 0.04 -15.45 -12.85
N GLU A 85 -0.76 -14.39 -12.89
CA GLU A 85 -1.02 -13.67 -14.14
C GLU A 85 -1.39 -12.21 -13.88
N ILE A 86 -1.44 -11.44 -14.95
CA ILE A 86 -2.03 -10.11 -14.93
C ILE A 86 -3.47 -10.21 -15.43
N TYR A 87 -4.41 -9.90 -14.55
CA TYR A 87 -5.83 -9.98 -14.83
C TYR A 87 -6.37 -8.65 -15.34
N ALA A 88 -6.95 -8.69 -16.54
CA ALA A 88 -7.69 -7.57 -17.11
C ALA A 88 -9.13 -7.55 -16.56
N PRO A 89 -9.60 -6.41 -16.05
CA PRO A 89 -10.94 -6.31 -15.48
C PRO A 89 -12.01 -6.30 -16.58
N GLY A 90 -13.20 -6.83 -16.28
CA GLY A 90 -14.34 -6.78 -17.22
C GLY A 90 -14.82 -5.35 -17.51
N ASN A 91 -14.77 -4.46 -16.51
CA ASN A 91 -15.06 -3.04 -16.65
C ASN A 91 -13.78 -2.22 -16.53
N CYS A 92 -13.42 -1.48 -17.57
CA CYS A 92 -12.23 -0.64 -17.60
C CYS A 92 -12.46 0.72 -16.92
N LEU A 93 -11.73 1.00 -15.85
CA LEU A 93 -11.62 2.36 -15.32
C LEU A 93 -10.61 3.13 -16.19
N THR A 94 -11.10 4.10 -16.97
CA THR A 94 -10.41 4.79 -18.09
C THR A 94 -9.23 5.66 -17.66
N SER A 95 -8.22 5.04 -17.10
CA SER A 95 -6.97 5.65 -16.69
C SER A 95 -5.86 4.63 -16.87
N ILE A 96 -4.76 5.03 -17.50
CA ILE A 96 -3.60 4.17 -17.72
C ILE A 96 -2.80 4.08 -16.42
N GLY A 97 -2.42 2.88 -16.00
CA GLY A 97 -1.64 2.69 -14.78
C GLY A 97 -1.15 1.26 -14.60
N PRO A 98 -0.33 1.00 -13.57
CA PRO A 98 0.21 -0.32 -13.31
C PRO A 98 -0.90 -1.27 -12.83
N ALA A 99 -0.72 -2.57 -13.06
CA ALA A 99 -1.51 -3.58 -12.38
C ALA A 99 -1.11 -3.64 -10.91
N ARG A 100 -2.07 -3.87 -10.01
CA ARG A 100 -1.83 -3.83 -8.56
C ARG A 100 -2.33 -5.07 -7.84
N SER A 101 -1.72 -5.36 -6.70
CA SER A 101 -2.27 -6.32 -5.73
C SER A 101 -1.91 -5.88 -4.32
N TYR A 102 -2.74 -6.28 -3.35
CA TYR A 102 -2.52 -6.04 -1.94
C TYR A 102 -2.48 -7.38 -1.22
N ILE A 103 -1.36 -7.68 -0.58
CA ILE A 103 -1.10 -8.93 0.12
C ILE A 103 -1.09 -8.63 1.62
N ASP A 104 -1.77 -9.44 2.43
CA ASP A 104 -1.68 -9.27 3.88
C ASP A 104 -0.24 -9.49 4.35
N LEU A 105 0.26 -8.60 5.21
CA LEU A 105 1.59 -8.70 5.80
C LEU A 105 1.46 -8.82 7.32
N PRO A 106 1.46 -10.06 7.86
CA PRO A 106 1.46 -10.28 9.30
C PRO A 106 2.73 -9.75 9.97
N GLU A 107 2.60 -9.33 11.23
CA GLU A 107 3.71 -8.73 11.99
C GLU A 107 4.82 -9.73 12.36
N ASN A 108 4.53 -11.04 12.33
CA ASN A 108 5.48 -12.09 12.67
C ASN A 108 6.30 -12.61 11.48
N ILE A 109 6.20 -11.97 10.31
CA ILE A 109 6.97 -12.34 9.12
C ILE A 109 8.37 -11.73 9.20
N HIS A 110 9.38 -12.55 8.87
CA HIS A 110 10.79 -12.18 8.83
C HIS A 110 11.42 -12.36 7.44
N GLU A 111 10.82 -13.16 6.56
CA GLU A 111 11.23 -13.28 5.16
C GLU A 111 10.02 -13.15 4.23
N VAL A 112 10.18 -12.42 3.11
CA VAL A 112 9.23 -12.38 2.00
C VAL A 112 9.89 -13.02 0.78
N ILE A 113 9.23 -14.03 0.23
CA ILE A 113 9.70 -14.79 -0.93
C ILE A 113 8.74 -14.55 -2.08
N PHE A 114 9.24 -14.01 -3.18
CA PHE A 114 8.49 -13.83 -4.42
C PHE A 114 8.89 -14.89 -5.42
N ILE A 115 7.92 -15.52 -6.08
CA ILE A 115 8.17 -16.56 -7.09
C ILE A 115 7.48 -16.17 -8.39
N ASN A 116 8.25 -16.05 -9.48
CA ASN A 116 7.76 -15.79 -10.83
C ASN A 116 8.30 -16.86 -11.78
N GLY A 117 7.46 -17.84 -12.07
CA GLY A 117 7.87 -19.08 -12.71
C GLY A 117 9.02 -19.80 -12.02
N ASN A 118 10.20 -19.80 -12.64
CA ASN A 118 11.43 -20.42 -12.11
C ASN A 118 12.34 -19.44 -11.36
N GLU A 119 12.03 -18.14 -11.38
CA GLU A 119 12.79 -17.13 -10.66
C GLU A 119 12.25 -16.96 -9.24
N THR A 120 13.15 -16.67 -8.30
CA THR A 120 12.82 -16.47 -6.89
C THR A 120 13.60 -15.30 -6.35
N ASP A 121 12.88 -14.36 -5.77
CA ASP A 121 13.45 -13.23 -5.04
C ASP A 121 13.14 -13.38 -3.55
N LYS A 122 14.07 -12.93 -2.72
CA LYS A 122 14.02 -13.04 -1.27
C LYS A 122 14.40 -11.72 -0.61
N TYR A 123 13.64 -11.38 0.42
CA TYR A 123 13.85 -10.19 1.24
C TYR A 123 13.74 -10.54 2.71
N SER A 124 14.70 -10.06 3.50
CA SER A 124 14.51 -10.01 4.95
C SER A 124 13.64 -8.81 5.29
N ILE A 125 12.69 -9.01 6.19
CA ILE A 125 11.77 -7.96 6.67
C ILE A 125 11.75 -7.90 8.20
N GLU A 126 11.74 -6.68 8.73
CA GLU A 126 11.52 -6.40 10.14
C GLU A 126 10.27 -5.54 10.27
N VAL A 127 9.20 -6.11 10.82
CA VAL A 127 7.94 -5.40 11.07
C VAL A 127 7.94 -4.87 12.50
N GLY A 128 8.38 -3.62 12.66
CA GLY A 128 8.33 -2.90 13.93
C GLY A 128 6.99 -2.20 14.18
N GLN A 129 6.84 -1.66 15.39
CA GLN A 129 5.66 -0.86 15.77
C GLN A 129 5.69 0.54 15.16
N GLU A 130 6.86 1.15 15.00
CA GLU A 130 7.01 2.50 14.43
C GLU A 130 7.35 2.48 12.93
N LYS A 131 7.96 1.39 12.46
CA LYS A 131 8.61 1.34 11.16
C LYS A 131 8.81 -0.09 10.67
N ILE A 132 8.83 -0.24 9.36
CA ILE A 132 9.11 -1.49 8.67
C ILE A 132 10.40 -1.31 7.87
N PHE A 133 11.31 -2.28 8.01
CA PHE A 133 12.56 -2.34 7.28
C PHE A 133 12.57 -3.55 6.34
N ILE A 134 12.99 -3.33 5.09
CA ILE A 134 13.09 -4.36 4.05
C ILE A 134 14.49 -4.27 3.45
N GLN A 135 15.16 -5.42 3.38
CA GLN A 135 16.46 -5.53 2.75
C GLN A 135 16.48 -6.69 1.75
N PRO A 136 16.94 -6.46 0.51
CA PRO A 136 17.10 -7.55 -0.46
C PRO A 136 18.16 -8.54 0.02
N VAL A 137 17.83 -9.82 -0.07
CA VAL A 137 18.76 -10.94 0.11
C VAL A 137 19.21 -11.44 -1.26
N GLU A 138 18.25 -11.69 -2.14
CA GLU A 138 18.45 -12.06 -3.54
C GLU A 138 17.29 -11.47 -4.34
N ASN A 139 17.55 -10.74 -5.42
CA ASN A 139 16.48 -10.24 -6.27
C ASN A 139 16.89 -10.10 -7.74
N SER A 140 16.00 -10.47 -8.65
CA SER A 140 16.15 -10.29 -10.10
C SER A 140 14.97 -9.53 -10.72
N PHE A 141 13.74 -9.77 -10.27
CA PHE A 141 12.53 -9.30 -10.96
C PHE A 141 11.60 -8.47 -10.06
N THR A 142 11.88 -8.39 -8.77
CA THR A 142 11.19 -7.53 -7.81
C THR A 142 12.12 -6.46 -7.26
N HIS A 143 11.55 -5.30 -6.92
CA HIS A 143 12.30 -4.19 -6.33
C HIS A 143 11.45 -3.53 -5.24
N THR A 144 12.03 -3.33 -4.05
CA THR A 144 11.35 -2.51 -3.03
C THR A 144 11.45 -1.03 -3.41
N LEU A 145 10.33 -0.30 -3.34
CA LEU A 145 10.33 1.15 -3.58
C LEU A 145 10.99 1.90 -2.43
N TYR A 146 10.90 1.36 -1.22
CA TYR A 146 11.43 1.95 0.00
C TYR A 146 11.92 0.85 0.94
N ASN A 147 13.21 0.87 1.26
CA ASN A 147 13.78 -0.03 2.28
C ASN A 147 13.22 0.25 3.68
N ASN A 148 12.66 1.45 3.88
CA ASN A 148 12.22 1.96 5.17
C ASN A 148 10.86 2.63 4.99
N THR A 149 9.84 2.20 5.75
CA THR A 149 8.51 2.82 5.75
C THR A 149 8.04 3.00 7.19
N PHE A 150 7.67 4.22 7.56
CA PHE A 150 7.06 4.50 8.86
C PHE A 150 5.62 3.98 8.89
N ARG A 151 5.19 3.49 10.05
CA ARG A 151 3.79 3.18 10.35
C ARG A 151 3.09 4.44 10.85
N TYR A 152 1.76 4.48 10.73
CA TYR A 152 0.97 5.53 11.33
C TYR A 152 1.15 5.50 12.86
N PRO A 153 1.63 6.59 13.48
CA PRO A 153 1.65 6.67 14.93
C PRO A 153 0.22 6.67 15.46
N GLU A 154 -0.07 5.86 16.48
CA GLU A 154 -1.37 5.93 17.14
C GLU A 154 -1.60 7.33 17.72
N ASN A 155 -2.86 7.74 17.68
CA ASN A 155 -3.33 9.05 18.14
C ASN A 155 -2.60 10.22 17.47
N SER A 156 -2.33 10.11 16.16
CA SER A 156 -1.77 11.21 15.38
C SER A 156 -2.62 11.65 14.19
N PHE A 157 -2.34 12.85 13.69
CA PHE A 157 -2.86 13.33 12.42
C PHE A 157 -1.83 14.17 11.67
N ALA A 158 -2.01 14.27 10.36
CA ALA A 158 -1.31 15.21 9.51
C ALA A 158 -2.18 16.43 9.21
N TYR A 159 -1.58 17.61 9.32
CA TYR A 159 -2.06 18.86 8.77
C TYR A 159 -1.41 19.10 7.41
N VAL A 160 -2.25 19.23 6.39
CA VAL A 160 -1.85 19.38 4.99
C VAL A 160 -2.55 20.60 4.41
N CYS A 161 -1.80 21.50 3.79
CA CYS A 161 -2.35 22.74 3.27
C CYS A 161 -1.78 23.10 1.90
N GLY A 162 -2.68 23.47 0.99
CA GLY A 162 -2.35 24.01 -0.31
C GLY A 162 -2.97 25.38 -0.47
N THR A 163 -2.19 26.34 -0.93
CA THR A 163 -2.65 27.72 -1.13
C THR A 163 -2.37 28.16 -2.56
N ASN A 164 -2.84 29.35 -2.92
CA ASN A 164 -2.30 30.08 -4.05
C ASN A 164 -1.18 31.01 -3.58
N THR A 165 -0.65 31.85 -4.48
CA THR A 165 0.46 32.75 -4.19
C THR A 165 0.07 33.95 -3.32
N ASP A 166 -1.22 34.25 -3.24
CA ASP A 166 -1.73 35.49 -2.66
C ASP A 166 -2.27 35.30 -1.24
N ASN A 167 -2.43 34.05 -0.79
CA ASN A 167 -2.99 33.68 0.52
C ASN A 167 -2.17 32.62 1.25
N THR A 168 -0.85 32.69 1.12
CA THR A 168 0.08 31.75 1.78
C THR A 168 0.03 31.83 3.32
N GLU A 169 -0.44 32.93 3.88
CA GLU A 169 -0.60 33.16 5.31
C GLU A 169 -1.60 32.19 5.96
N VAL A 170 -2.58 31.71 5.21
CA VAL A 170 -3.59 30.73 5.66
C VAL A 170 -2.94 29.48 6.27
N TYR A 171 -1.78 29.08 5.74
CA TYR A 171 -1.01 27.96 6.26
C TYR A 171 -0.54 28.20 7.71
N GLU A 172 0.16 29.31 7.93
CA GLU A 172 0.70 29.62 9.26
C GLU A 172 -0.40 29.98 10.25
N GLU A 173 -1.47 30.63 9.81
CA GLU A 173 -2.61 31.00 10.67
C GLU A 173 -3.29 29.76 11.25
N PHE A 174 -3.66 28.78 10.42
CA PHE A 174 -4.27 27.55 10.92
C PHE A 174 -3.28 26.67 11.69
N LEU A 175 -2.01 26.62 11.25
CA LEU A 175 -0.96 25.92 11.99
C LEU A 175 -0.79 26.47 13.41
N ASN A 176 -0.87 27.79 13.58
CA ASN A 176 -0.79 28.43 14.89
C ASN A 176 -1.98 28.06 15.79
N ILE A 177 -3.19 27.91 15.24
CA ILE A 177 -4.35 27.41 16.00
C ILE A 177 -4.06 26.00 16.54
N LEU A 178 -3.52 25.10 15.72
CA LEU A 178 -3.17 23.75 16.15
C LEU A 178 -2.07 23.75 17.22
N LYS A 179 -1.03 24.57 17.06
CA LYS A 179 0.10 24.69 18.01
C LYS A 179 -0.31 25.29 19.36
N GLN A 180 -1.35 26.13 19.39
CA GLN A 180 -1.85 26.74 20.62
C GLN A 180 -2.78 25.80 21.41
N ASN A 181 -3.25 24.71 20.81
CA ASN A 181 -4.03 23.71 21.52
C ASN A 181 -3.10 22.82 22.36
N GLU A 182 -3.22 22.92 23.69
CA GLU A 182 -2.40 22.16 24.65
C GLU A 182 -2.59 20.63 24.55
N ASN A 183 -3.67 20.17 23.93
CA ASN A 183 -3.92 18.75 23.70
C ASN A 183 -3.15 18.18 22.50
N PHE A 184 -2.48 19.04 21.72
CA PHE A 184 -1.71 18.64 20.54
C PHE A 184 -0.22 18.82 20.76
N THR A 185 0.56 17.85 20.30
CA THR A 185 2.03 17.90 20.33
C THR A 185 2.56 17.68 18.92
N GLU A 186 3.21 18.70 18.33
CA GLU A 186 3.89 18.56 17.05
C GLU A 186 5.05 17.55 17.18
N PHE A 187 5.24 16.71 16.16
CA PHE A 187 6.37 15.79 16.09
C PHE A 187 6.89 15.68 14.65
N GLU A 188 8.10 15.12 14.53
CA GLU A 188 8.73 14.80 13.25
C GLU A 188 9.12 13.32 13.22
N PHE A 189 8.95 12.68 12.06
CA PHE A 189 9.46 11.33 11.84
C PHE A 189 10.99 11.35 11.82
N GLN A 190 11.61 10.56 12.70
CA GLN A 190 13.07 10.54 12.87
C GLN A 190 13.71 9.46 12.01
N GLY A 191 14.75 9.83 11.26
CA GLY A 191 15.50 8.92 10.39
C GLY A 191 14.93 8.80 8.98
N GLU A 192 15.48 7.89 8.19
CA GLU A 192 15.07 7.69 6.79
C GLU A 192 13.82 6.83 6.67
N GLY A 193 12.87 7.19 5.82
CA GLY A 193 11.76 6.30 5.47
C GLY A 193 10.60 7.02 4.82
N ARG A 194 9.74 6.25 4.14
CA ARG A 194 8.48 6.76 3.59
C ARG A 194 7.53 7.10 4.73
N ILE A 195 7.10 8.35 4.81
CA ILE A 195 6.06 8.80 5.73
C ILE A 195 4.70 8.27 5.26
N PRO A 196 3.83 7.76 6.16
CA PRO A 196 2.54 7.17 5.78
C PRO A 196 1.46 8.23 5.50
N TYR A 197 1.67 9.48 5.94
CA TYR A 197 0.83 10.62 5.62
C TYR A 197 1.21 11.26 4.27
N PRO A 198 0.29 12.03 3.64
CA PRO A 198 0.66 12.93 2.55
C PRO A 198 1.78 13.89 2.99
N ASP A 199 2.77 14.07 2.13
CA ASP A 199 3.89 14.99 2.35
C ASP A 199 3.52 16.44 2.05
N SER A 200 2.54 16.64 1.19
CA SER A 200 2.04 17.94 0.75
C SER A 200 0.61 17.84 0.21
N SER A 201 -0.03 19.00 0.01
CA SER A 201 -1.32 19.11 -0.66
C SER A 201 -1.21 18.96 -2.18
N SER A 202 -2.35 18.81 -2.85
CA SER A 202 -2.50 19.08 -4.28
C SER A 202 -3.05 20.50 -4.54
N GLY A 203 -2.50 21.50 -3.86
CA GLY A 203 -3.00 22.88 -3.88
C GLY A 203 -2.89 23.57 -5.24
N HIS A 204 -3.56 24.72 -5.38
CA HIS A 204 -3.50 25.53 -6.59
C HIS A 204 -2.26 26.44 -6.56
N TRP A 205 -1.09 25.86 -6.89
CA TRP A 205 0.23 26.47 -7.13
C TRP A 205 1.23 26.43 -5.97
N VAL A 206 0.81 26.54 -4.71
CA VAL A 206 1.71 26.49 -3.56
C VAL A 206 1.35 25.31 -2.66
N ASN A 207 2.27 24.36 -2.56
CA ASN A 207 2.15 23.19 -1.68
C ASN A 207 3.02 23.40 -0.45
N HIS A 208 2.40 23.58 0.71
CA HIS A 208 3.11 23.74 1.97
C HIS A 208 3.55 22.38 2.53
N PRO A 209 4.65 22.33 3.30
CA PRO A 209 5.07 21.10 3.95
C PRO A 209 4.04 20.67 4.99
N SER A 210 3.74 19.37 5.00
CA SER A 210 2.81 18.80 5.99
C SER A 210 3.41 18.82 7.38
N LYS A 211 2.54 18.99 8.39
CA LYS A 211 2.91 18.96 9.81
C LYS A 211 2.19 17.82 10.52
N PHE A 212 2.82 17.23 11.53
CA PHE A 212 2.30 16.04 12.20
C PHE A 212 2.11 16.31 13.68
N PHE A 213 0.99 15.88 14.21
CA PHE A 213 0.61 16.12 15.60
C PHE A 213 0.14 14.83 16.25
N LYS A 214 0.49 14.63 17.51
CA LYS A 214 -0.17 13.67 18.40
C LYS A 214 -1.24 14.37 19.23
N TYR A 215 -2.28 13.64 19.58
CA TYR A 215 -3.30 14.06 20.53
C TYR A 215 -3.40 13.07 21.69
N SER A 216 -3.74 13.56 22.88
CA SER A 216 -4.01 12.73 24.05
C SER A 216 -5.49 12.42 24.25
N ASP A 217 -6.38 13.17 23.59
CA ASP A 217 -7.83 13.03 23.70
C ASP A 217 -8.46 12.98 22.30
N TYR A 218 -9.23 11.92 22.05
CA TYR A 218 -9.90 11.72 20.76
C TYR A 218 -11.08 12.69 20.56
N ASP A 219 -11.71 13.18 21.63
CA ASP A 219 -12.75 14.19 21.51
C ASP A 219 -12.17 15.53 21.03
N GLU A 220 -10.97 15.87 21.47
CA GLU A 220 -10.22 17.04 20.98
C GLU A 220 -9.81 16.91 19.51
N TYR A 221 -9.41 15.71 19.08
CA TYR A 221 -9.17 15.44 17.66
C TYR A 221 -10.45 15.66 16.83
N LYS A 222 -11.62 15.20 17.30
CA LYS A 222 -12.90 15.45 16.60
C LYS A 222 -13.29 16.93 16.58
N ASN A 223 -12.93 17.69 17.62
CA ASN A 223 -13.19 19.12 17.69
C ASN A 223 -12.45 19.92 16.60
N ILE A 224 -11.37 19.37 16.02
CA ILE A 224 -10.68 19.96 14.86
C ILE A 224 -11.65 20.23 13.70
N LYS A 225 -12.66 19.38 13.50
CA LYS A 225 -13.67 19.60 12.46
C LYS A 225 -14.34 20.97 12.60
N GLY A 226 -14.80 21.32 13.79
CA GLY A 226 -15.46 22.61 14.05
C GLY A 226 -14.48 23.78 13.96
N LEU A 227 -13.23 23.60 14.42
CA LEU A 227 -12.18 24.61 14.26
C LEU A 227 -11.90 24.90 12.78
N LEU A 228 -11.79 23.84 11.97
CA LEU A 228 -11.56 23.94 10.54
C LEU A 228 -12.73 24.60 9.82
N GLU A 229 -13.98 24.22 10.15
CA GLU A 229 -15.19 24.81 9.58
C GLU A 229 -15.27 26.32 9.85
N ASN A 230 -15.08 26.73 11.12
CA ASN A 230 -15.12 28.15 11.49
C ASN A 230 -14.00 28.92 10.79
N PHE A 231 -12.76 28.43 10.85
CA PHE A 231 -11.62 29.09 10.22
C PHE A 231 -11.80 29.22 8.71
N THR A 232 -12.29 28.17 8.04
CA THR A 232 -12.54 28.19 6.60
C THR A 232 -13.57 29.25 6.24
N SER A 233 -14.69 29.33 6.97
CA SER A 233 -15.76 30.29 6.68
C SER A 233 -15.34 31.76 6.81
N GLU A 234 -14.31 32.04 7.61
CA GLU A 234 -13.80 33.39 7.86
C GLU A 234 -12.63 33.76 6.95
N ASN A 235 -11.80 32.78 6.53
CA ASN A 235 -10.49 33.06 5.94
C ASN A 235 -10.29 32.46 4.54
N ILE A 236 -11.17 31.57 4.07
CA ILE A 236 -11.04 30.89 2.79
C ILE A 236 -12.26 31.18 1.91
N GLU A 237 -12.05 31.96 0.86
CA GLU A 237 -13.08 32.20 -0.16
C GLU A 237 -13.41 30.89 -0.91
N GLU A 238 -14.69 30.69 -1.19
CA GLU A 238 -15.19 29.57 -1.98
C GLU A 238 -14.49 29.51 -3.34
N ASN A 239 -14.08 28.31 -3.78
CA ASN A 239 -13.40 28.08 -5.06
C ASN A 239 -12.07 28.85 -5.26
N SER A 240 -11.44 29.35 -4.19
CA SER A 240 -10.15 30.08 -4.24
C SER A 240 -8.93 29.22 -4.57
N GLY A 241 -9.08 27.90 -4.59
CA GLY A 241 -7.99 26.94 -4.75
C GLY A 241 -7.17 26.71 -3.46
N VAL A 242 -7.58 27.31 -2.35
CA VAL A 242 -7.02 27.05 -1.02
C VAL A 242 -7.68 25.85 -0.38
N THR A 243 -6.86 24.97 0.18
CA THR A 243 -7.29 23.72 0.78
C THR A 243 -6.56 23.49 2.10
N ILE A 244 -7.31 23.12 3.12
CA ILE A 244 -6.77 22.55 4.36
C ILE A 244 -7.37 21.15 4.52
N SER A 245 -6.50 20.18 4.82
CA SER A 245 -6.90 18.82 5.13
C SER A 245 -6.23 18.35 6.42
N ILE A 246 -7.01 17.60 7.19
CA ILE A 246 -6.56 16.89 8.38
C ILE A 246 -6.75 15.40 8.12
N TYR A 247 -5.68 14.62 8.21
CA TYR A 247 -5.70 13.18 8.01
C TYR A 247 -5.35 12.47 9.31
N GLY A 248 -6.32 11.81 9.94
CA GLY A 248 -6.11 10.99 11.13
C GLY A 248 -5.42 9.67 10.81
N TRP A 249 -4.68 9.14 11.79
CA TRP A 249 -4.13 7.77 11.76
C TRP A 249 -5.21 6.68 11.73
N ASP A 250 -6.44 7.02 12.08
CA ASP A 250 -7.58 6.11 12.20
C ASP A 250 -8.55 6.25 11.03
N ASN A 251 -8.09 6.74 9.87
CA ASN A 251 -8.89 6.95 8.66
C ASN A 251 -9.97 8.04 8.74
N ILE A 252 -10.06 8.80 9.82
CA ILE A 252 -10.91 9.99 9.86
C ILE A 252 -10.19 11.15 9.18
N SER A 253 -10.88 11.88 8.31
CA SER A 253 -10.35 13.09 7.69
C SER A 253 -11.33 14.25 7.69
N PHE A 254 -10.78 15.46 7.81
CA PHE A 254 -11.51 16.71 7.73
C PHE A 254 -10.93 17.56 6.60
N HIS A 255 -11.81 18.19 5.81
CA HIS A 255 -11.41 18.95 4.63
C HIS A 255 -12.17 20.27 4.59
N SER A 256 -11.47 21.36 4.28
CA SER A 256 -12.06 22.70 4.22
C SER A 256 -13.15 22.84 3.16
N TRP A 257 -13.09 22.08 2.07
CA TRP A 257 -14.02 22.20 0.93
C TRP A 257 -15.26 21.32 0.99
N LEU A 258 -15.40 20.43 1.98
CA LEU A 258 -16.62 19.60 2.08
C LEU A 258 -17.80 20.36 2.68
N ASN A 259 -17.55 21.56 3.23
CA ASN A 259 -18.54 22.40 3.91
C ASN A 259 -18.61 23.83 3.36
N ASN A 260 -17.87 24.13 2.28
CA ASN A 260 -17.95 25.41 1.56
C ASN A 260 -18.99 25.35 0.45
#